data_AF-A0A972UQ06-F1
#
_entry.id   AF-A0A972UQ06-F1
#
_cell.length_a   1.000
_cell.length_b   1.000
_cell.length_c   1.000
_cell.angle_alpha   90.00
_cell.angle_beta   90.00
_cell.angle_gamma   90.00
#
_symmetry.space_group_name_H-M   'P 1'
#
loop_
_entity.id
_entity.type
_entity.pdbx_description
1 polymer ?
#
loop_
_entity_poly.entity_id
_entity_poly.type
_entity_poly.pdbx_seq_one_letter_code
_entity_poly.pdbx_strand_id
1 'polypeptide(L)' 'MIPGITAQRFRDGWFYTGDRCVFAEDGALFHLGRIDDLIIFDGINIYPSAIEGVL' A
#
# COMPACT_ATOMS: atom_id res chain seq x y z
N MET A 1 -4.11 -3.43 14.32
CA MET A 1 -3.57 -4.41 13.35
C MET A 1 -3.99 -5.80 13.79
N ILE A 2 -4.66 -6.58 12.94
CA ILE A 2 -5.17 -7.92 13.28
C ILE A 2 -3.97 -8.90 13.22
N PRO A 3 -3.69 -9.71 14.27
CA PRO A 3 -2.48 -10.53 14.37
C PRO A 3 -2.18 -11.43 13.15
N GLY A 4 -3.22 -11.99 12.52
CA GLY A 4 -3.06 -12.81 11.32
C GLY A 4 -2.61 -12.05 10.08
N ILE A 5 -2.98 -10.77 9.95
CA ILE A 5 -2.55 -9.90 8.84
C ILE A 5 -1.10 -9.45 9.03
N THR A 6 -0.69 -9.24 10.29
CA THR A 6 0.69 -8.85 10.63
C THR A 6 1.70 -9.88 10.12
N ALA A 7 1.48 -11.17 10.38
CA ALA A 7 2.41 -12.23 9.98
C ALA A 7 2.54 -12.37 8.44
N GLN A 8 1.47 -12.10 7.69
CA GLN A 8 1.48 -12.20 6.23
C GLN A 8 2.21 -11.05 5.53
N ARG A 9 2.39 -9.92 6.22
CA ARG A 9 3.09 -8.73 5.71
C ARG A 9 4.61 -8.83 5.85
N PHE A 10 5.12 -9.76 6.65
CA PHE A 10 6.56 -10.03 6.75
C PHE A 10 6.93 -11.25 5.92
N ARG A 11 7.92 -11.13 5.03
CA ARG A 11 8.50 -12.26 4.29
C ARG A 11 10.02 -12.12 4.28
N ASP A 12 10.73 -13.21 4.58
CA ASP A 12 12.20 -13.24 4.60
C ASP A 12 12.84 -12.13 5.44
N GLY A 13 12.21 -11.74 6.55
CA GLY A 13 12.68 -10.67 7.44
C GLY A 13 12.34 -9.25 6.99
N TRP A 14 11.72 -9.08 5.83
CA TRP A 14 11.32 -7.79 5.27
C TRP A 14 9.84 -7.51 5.45
N PHE A 15 9.50 -6.27 5.75
CA PHE A 15 8.11 -5.78 5.79
C PHE A 15 7.66 -5.34 4.40
N TYR A 16 6.60 -5.95 3.89
CA TYR A 16 6.00 -5.63 2.61
C TYR A 16 4.90 -4.58 2.85
N THR A 17 5.22 -3.32 2.60
CA THR A 17 4.31 -2.18 2.83
C THR A 17 3.04 -2.29 2.00
N GLY A 18 3.12 -2.96 0.85
CA GLY A 18 2.07 -3.01 -0.16
C GLY A 18 2.04 -1.78 -1.04
N ASP A 19 3.07 -0.93 -0.99
CA ASP A 19 3.24 0.17 -1.93
C ASP A 19 3.97 -0.32 -3.17
N ARG A 20 3.47 0.08 -4.33
CA ARG A 20 4.14 -0.10 -5.60
C ARG A 20 4.98 1.15 -5.85
N CYS A 21 6.27 0.97 -6.06
CA CYS A 21 7.18 2.05 -6.39
C CYS A 21 8.09 1.68 -7.55
N VAL A 22 8.67 2.68 -8.20
CA VAL A 22 9.71 2.51 -9.22
C VAL A 22 10.89 3.41 -8.89
N PHE A 23 12.11 2.89 -9.11
CA PHE A 23 13.32 3.69 -9.05
C PHE A 23 13.62 4.28 -10.43
N ALA A 24 13.89 5.58 -10.50
CA ALA A 24 14.45 6.21 -11.68
C ALA A 24 15.97 5.99 -11.76
N GLU A 25 16.56 6.33 -12.91
CA GLU A 25 17.99 6.14 -13.18
C GLU A 25 18.90 6.96 -12.24
N ASP A 26 18.39 8.06 -11.68
CA ASP A 26 19.10 8.90 -10.71
C ASP A 26 18.96 8.41 -9.24
N GLY A 27 18.25 7.30 -9.03
CA GLY A 27 17.99 6.72 -7.72
C GLY A 27 16.78 7.32 -7.00
N ALA A 28 16.02 8.23 -7.63
CA ALA A 28 14.77 8.72 -7.05
C ALA A 28 13.70 7.62 -7.01
N LEU A 29 12.95 7.55 -5.92
CA LEU A 29 11.83 6.60 -5.73
C LEU A 29 10.50 7.29 -6.02
N PHE A 30 9.77 6.80 -7.00
CA PHE A 30 8.43 7.27 -7.35
C PHE A 30 7.36 6.30 -6.82
N HIS A 31 6.38 6.83 -6.09
CA HIS A 31 5.24 6.06 -5.61
C HIS A 31 4.19 5.94 -6.72
N LEU A 32 3.73 4.71 -6.96
CA LEU A 32 2.79 4.34 -8.03
C LEU A 32 1.43 3.88 -7.47
N GLY A 33 1.20 4.03 -6.16
CA GLY A 33 -0.02 3.56 -5.50
C GLY A 33 0.18 2.29 -4.67
N ARG A 34 -0.92 1.67 -4.23
CA ARG A 34 -0.90 0.46 -3.40
C ARG A 34 -1.30 -0.77 -4.20
N ILE A 35 -0.69 -1.92 -3.91
CA ILE A 35 -1.03 -3.19 -4.56
C ILE A 35 -2.41 -3.73 -4.14
N ASP A 36 -2.91 -3.28 -2.99
CA ASP A 36 -4.18 -3.71 -2.39
C ASP A 36 -5.26 -2.62 -2.45
N ASP A 37 -4.96 -1.44 -3.02
CA ASP A 37 -5.86 -0.27 -3.19
C ASP A 37 -6.86 -0.06 -2.04
N LEU A 38 -6.37 -0.22 -0.82
CA LEU A 38 -7.16 -0.07 0.39
C LEU A 38 -6.42 0.83 1.37
N ILE A 39 -7.02 1.98 1.65
CA ILE A 39 -6.63 2.89 2.72
C ILE A 39 -7.51 2.56 3.93
N ILE A 40 -6.91 2.38 5.11
CA ILE A 40 -7.67 2.23 6.36
C ILE A 40 -7.50 3.51 7.18
N PHE A 41 -8.59 4.27 7.35
CA PHE A 41 -8.62 5.49 8.15
C PHE A 41 -9.67 5.36 9.24
N ASP A 42 -9.27 5.47 10.50
CA ASP A 42 -10.15 5.30 11.67
C ASP A 42 -10.99 3.99 11.67
N GLY A 43 -10.37 2.90 11.20
CA GLY A 43 -11.05 1.60 11.07
C GLY A 43 -11.99 1.50 9.87
N ILE A 44 -12.08 2.53 9.02
CA ILE A 44 -12.88 2.55 7.80
C ILE A 44 -12.01 2.18 6.61
N ASN A 45 -12.52 1.23 5.81
CA ASN A 45 -11.92 0.83 4.54
C ASN A 45 -12.31 1.83 3.43
N ILE A 46 -11.32 2.55 2.90
CA ILE A 46 -11.45 3.53 1.84
C ILE A 46 -10.74 3.00 0.59
N TYR A 47 -11.47 2.87 -0.52
CA TYR A 47 -10.93 2.47 -1.82
C TYR A 47 -10.68 3.72 -2.66
N PRO A 48 -9.42 4.06 -3.01
CA PRO A 48 -9.11 5.27 -3.79
C PRO A 48 -9.87 5.34 -5.11
N SER A 49 -10.08 4.20 -5.78
CA SER A 49 -10.87 4.10 -7.02
C SER A 49 -12.32 4.59 -6.87
N ALA A 50 -12.90 4.49 -5.67
CA ALA A 50 -14.23 5.02 -5.39
C ALA A 50 -14.25 6.56 -5.29
N ILE A 51 -13.12 7.19 -4.98
CA ILE A 51 -12.95 8.65 -4.91
C ILE A 51 -12.57 9.20 -6.28
N GLU A 52 -11.67 8.53 -7.01
CA GLU A 52 -11.22 8.94 -8.34
C GLU A 52 -12.33 8.95 -9.39
N GLY A 53 -13.36 8.10 -9.25
CA GLY A 53 -14.53 8.13 -10.14
C GLY A 53 -15.49 9.31 -9.92
N VAL A 54 -15.26 10.13 -8.89
CA VAL A 54 -16.09 11.29 -8.52
C VAL A 54 -15.42 12.62 -8.85
N LEU A 55 -14.11 12.63 -9.08
CA LEU A 55 -13.30 13.81 -9.45
C LEU A 55 -13.13 13.92 -10.98
#